data_AF-A0A852UQB3-F1
#
_entry.id   AF-A0A852UQB3-F1
#
_cell.length_a   1.000
_cell.length_b   1.000
_cell.length_c   1.000
_cell.angle_alpha   90.00
_cell.angle_beta   90.00
_cell.angle_gamma   90.00
#
_symmetry.space_group_name_H-M   'P 1'
#
loop_
_entity.id
_entity.type
_entity.pdbx_description
1 polymer ?
#
loop_
_entity_poly.entity_id
_entity_poly.type
_entity_poly.pdbx_seq_one_letter_code
_entity_poly.pdbx_strand_id
1 'polypeptide(L)'
;MKLKFLYLAITAFLIMLVVGCSTNQHVGDLANTDSYEKVGKIAWEFIAEKGWNDTAKDGWQSAIVKKEIADNRYELLDKTYEGKEILSVSFEDKENVLVGTPIILVDPGTNEVVGYMAGE
;
A
#
# COMPACT_ATOMS: atom_id res chain seq x y z
N MET A 1 23.78 -27.39 -48.94
CA MET A 1 22.43 -26.81 -49.10
C MET A 1 21.49 -27.00 -47.89
N LYS A 2 21.97 -27.24 -46.66
CA LYS A 2 21.10 -27.41 -45.48
C LYS A 2 21.30 -26.40 -44.34
N LEU A 3 22.39 -25.62 -44.37
CA LEU A 3 22.66 -24.62 -43.34
C LEU A 3 21.92 -23.29 -43.59
N LYS A 4 21.74 -22.90 -44.87
CA LYS A 4 21.05 -21.66 -45.26
C LYS A 4 19.55 -21.66 -44.92
N PHE A 5 18.91 -22.84 -44.96
CA PHE A 5 17.50 -23.00 -44.57
C PHE A 5 17.31 -22.99 -43.05
N LEU A 6 18.35 -23.36 -42.27
CA LEU A 6 18.32 -23.30 -40.81
C LEU A 6 18.30 -21.84 -40.30
N TYR A 7 19.12 -20.97 -40.92
CA TYR A 7 19.12 -19.55 -40.58
C TYR A 7 17.78 -18.87 -40.91
N LEU A 8 17.15 -19.22 -42.03
CA LEU A 8 15.84 -18.67 -42.42
C LEU A 8 14.72 -19.03 -41.41
N ALA A 9 14.78 -20.20 -40.79
CA ALA A 9 13.83 -20.60 -39.76
C ALA A 9 14.06 -19.89 -38.41
N ILE A 10 15.32 -19.61 -38.05
CA ILE A 10 15.67 -18.94 -36.79
C ILE A 10 15.30 -17.46 -36.82
N THR A 11 15.50 -16.77 -37.96
CA THR A 11 15.15 -15.35 -38.10
C THR A 11 13.64 -15.13 -38.05
N ALA A 12 12.83 -16.08 -38.50
CA ALA A 12 11.36 -15.98 -38.47
C ALA A 12 10.78 -16.09 -37.04
N PHE A 13 11.45 -16.80 -36.13
CA PHE A 13 10.97 -17.00 -34.75
C PHE A 13 11.21 -15.77 -33.85
N LEU A 14 12.22 -14.95 -34.16
CA LEU A 14 12.58 -13.76 -33.38
C LEU A 14 11.57 -12.60 -33.50
N ILE A 15 10.74 -12.59 -34.54
CA ILE A 15 9.79 -11.48 -34.82
C ILE A 15 8.50 -11.63 -33.99
N MET A 16 8.25 -12.80 -33.38
CA MET A 16 7.04 -13.07 -32.59
C MET A 16 7.12 -12.62 -31.12
N LEU A 17 8.29 -12.17 -30.65
CA LEU A 17 8.49 -11.80 -29.24
C LEU A 17 8.20 -10.32 -28.93
N VAL A 18 7.74 -9.54 -29.91
CA VAL A 18 7.37 -8.12 -29.71
C VAL A 18 5.85 -7.95 -29.67
N VAL A 19 5.17 -8.73 -28.83
CA VAL A 19 3.87 -8.32 -28.26
C VAL A 19 4.15 -7.87 -26.83
N GLY A 20 4.73 -6.68 -26.71
CA GLY A 20 4.76 -5.97 -25.44
C GLY A 20 3.35 -5.52 -25.14
N CYS A 21 2.69 -6.20 -24.20
CA CYS A 21 1.44 -5.73 -23.61
C CYS A 21 1.61 -4.28 -23.18
N SER A 22 0.88 -3.37 -23.83
CA SER A 22 0.53 -2.09 -23.25
C SER A 22 -0.31 -2.39 -22.01
N THR A 23 0.35 -2.54 -20.88
CA THR A 23 -0.30 -2.37 -19.60
C THR A 23 -0.18 -0.89 -19.32
N ASN A 24 -1.22 -0.14 -19.73
CA ASN A 24 -1.56 1.05 -18.97
C ASN A 24 -1.56 0.59 -17.50
N GLN A 25 -0.64 1.09 -16.69
CA GLN A 25 -0.71 0.95 -15.24
C GLN A 25 -1.91 1.75 -14.78
N HIS A 26 -3.10 1.25 -15.09
CA HIS A 26 -4.23 1.43 -14.23
C HIS A 26 -3.80 0.71 -12.96
N VAL A 27 -3.38 1.52 -11.98
CA VAL A 27 -3.34 1.15 -10.57
C VAL A 27 -4.79 0.81 -10.22
N GLY A 28 -5.17 -0.40 -10.60
CA GLY A 28 -6.44 -1.02 -10.34
C GLY A 28 -6.25 -1.88 -9.13
N ASP A 29 -6.45 -1.25 -7.97
CA ASP A 29 -7.21 -1.81 -6.86
C ASP A 29 -8.15 -2.91 -7.35
N LEU A 30 -8.01 -4.13 -6.82
CA LEU A 30 -9.05 -5.18 -6.77
C LEU A 30 -8.53 -6.54 -6.26
N ALA A 31 -7.21 -6.74 -6.12
CA ALA A 31 -6.67 -8.02 -5.65
C ALA A 31 -6.64 -8.19 -4.11
N ASN A 32 -7.08 -7.19 -3.33
CA ASN A 32 -6.78 -7.16 -1.89
C ASN A 32 -7.86 -6.54 -0.98
N THR A 33 -9.12 -6.47 -1.43
CA THR A 33 -10.21 -5.82 -0.68
C THR A 33 -10.34 -6.38 0.75
N ASP A 34 -10.32 -7.71 0.90
CA ASP A 34 -10.40 -8.37 2.22
C ASP A 34 -9.19 -8.05 3.11
N SER A 35 -8.00 -7.94 2.51
CA SER A 35 -6.77 -7.59 3.22
C SER A 35 -6.80 -6.13 3.69
N TYR A 36 -7.29 -5.22 2.85
CA TYR A 36 -7.41 -3.81 3.19
C TYR A 36 -8.49 -3.54 4.24
N GLU A 37 -9.60 -4.28 4.21
CA GLU A 37 -10.59 -4.23 5.30
C GLU A 37 -9.96 -4.66 6.64
N LYS A 38 -9.18 -5.74 6.63
CA LYS A 38 -8.47 -6.21 7.83
C LYS A 38 -7.46 -5.16 8.33
N VAL A 39 -6.69 -4.56 7.43
CA VAL A 39 -5.71 -3.52 7.75
C VAL A 39 -6.41 -2.28 8.33
N GLY A 40 -7.55 -1.88 7.78
CA GLY A 40 -8.38 -0.80 8.31
C GLY A 40 -8.86 -1.06 9.74
N LYS A 41 -9.30 -2.28 10.04
CA LYS A 41 -9.68 -2.70 11.41
C LYS A 41 -8.52 -2.62 12.39
N ILE A 42 -7.35 -3.12 12.00
CA ILE A 42 -6.15 -3.11 12.84
C ILE A 42 -5.72 -1.68 13.17
N ALA A 43 -5.69 -0.80 12.16
CA ALA A 43 -5.39 0.61 12.38
C ALA A 43 -6.45 1.29 13.28
N TRP A 44 -7.73 0.96 13.09
CA TRP A 44 -8.82 1.48 13.91
C TRP A 44 -8.70 1.06 15.39
N GLU A 45 -8.42 -0.23 15.63
CA GLU A 45 -8.20 -0.77 16.98
C GLU A 45 -7.03 -0.05 17.67
N PHE A 46 -5.93 0.20 16.94
CA PHE A 46 -4.80 0.94 17.46
C PHE A 46 -5.14 2.38 17.85
N ILE A 47 -5.83 3.15 16.99
CA ILE A 47 -6.22 4.52 17.35
C ILE A 47 -7.27 4.55 18.47
N ALA A 48 -8.13 3.54 18.56
CA ALA A 48 -9.09 3.41 19.66
C ALA A 48 -8.40 3.13 20.99
N GLU A 49 -7.41 2.24 21.01
CA GLU A 49 -6.59 1.96 22.20
C GLU A 49 -5.84 3.21 22.68
N LYS A 50 -5.38 4.05 21.76
CA LYS A 50 -4.72 5.33 22.06
C LYS A 50 -5.67 6.46 22.44
N GLY A 51 -6.99 6.29 22.24
CA GLY A 51 -7.99 7.33 22.43
C GLY A 51 -7.95 8.42 21.35
N TRP A 52 -7.42 8.12 20.16
CA TRP A 52 -7.37 9.02 19.02
C TRP A 52 -8.55 8.85 18.06
N ASN A 53 -9.37 7.82 18.24
CA ASN A 53 -10.56 7.58 17.41
C ASN A 53 -11.62 8.69 17.49
N ASP A 54 -11.56 9.55 18.51
CA ASP A 54 -12.53 10.64 18.68
C ASP A 54 -12.36 11.76 17.65
N THR A 55 -11.19 11.88 17.00
CA THR A 55 -10.96 12.87 15.93
C THR A 55 -11.42 12.39 14.57
N ALA A 56 -11.60 11.07 14.39
CA ALA A 56 -12.06 10.48 13.15
C ALA A 56 -13.57 10.67 12.98
N LYS A 57 -14.00 11.00 11.76
CA LYS A 57 -15.40 11.22 11.37
C LYS A 57 -16.22 9.95 11.41
N ASP A 58 -15.67 8.88 10.84
CA ASP A 58 -16.31 7.59 10.66
C ASP A 58 -15.42 6.45 11.20
N GLY A 59 -15.96 5.23 11.21
CA GLY A 59 -15.29 4.03 11.73
C GLY A 59 -14.27 3.40 10.79
N TRP A 60 -13.80 2.19 11.14
CA TRP A 60 -12.80 1.44 10.36
C TRP A 60 -13.15 1.26 8.87
N GLN A 61 -14.44 1.27 8.52
CA GLN A 61 -14.90 1.12 7.13
C GLN A 61 -14.51 2.29 6.23
N SER A 62 -14.21 3.47 6.79
CA SER A 62 -13.75 4.63 6.03
C SER A 62 -12.24 4.69 5.87
N ALA A 63 -11.52 3.63 6.27
CA ALA A 63 -10.07 3.56 6.14
C ALA A 63 -9.64 3.74 4.68
N ILE A 64 -8.72 4.67 4.46
CA ILE A 64 -8.01 4.80 3.19
C ILE A 64 -6.65 4.16 3.38
N VAL A 65 -6.39 3.07 2.66
CA VAL A 65 -5.12 2.33 2.71
C VAL A 65 -4.29 2.65 1.47
N LYS A 66 -3.03 3.03 1.67
CA LYS A 66 -2.05 3.24 0.59
C LYS A 66 -0.76 2.49 0.89
N LYS A 67 -0.07 2.08 -0.15
CA LYS A 67 1.30 1.55 -0.05
C LYS A 67 2.28 2.71 -0.08
N GLU A 68 3.19 2.76 0.89
CA GLU A 68 4.21 3.80 0.99
C GLU A 68 5.54 3.21 1.47
N ILE A 69 6.62 3.98 1.36
CA ILE A 69 7.91 3.64 1.97
C ILE A 69 8.00 4.40 3.29
N ALA A 70 8.29 3.69 4.37
CA ALA A 70 8.51 4.31 5.67
C ALA A 70 9.74 5.23 5.62
N ASP A 71 9.51 6.51 5.90
CA ASP A 71 10.53 7.56 5.94
C ASP A 71 10.55 8.27 7.31
N ASN A 72 11.30 9.37 7.39
CA ASN A 72 11.50 10.12 8.62
C ASN A 72 10.30 10.99 9.06
N ARG A 73 9.20 11.01 8.31
CA ARG A 73 7.96 11.71 8.72
C ARG A 73 7.17 10.94 9.76
N TYR A 74 7.43 9.64 9.90
CA TYR A 74 6.70 8.76 10.80
C TYR A 74 7.47 8.51 12.09
N GLU A 75 6.74 8.39 13.20
CA GLU A 75 7.22 7.81 14.44
C GLU A 75 7.16 6.28 14.32
N LEU A 76 8.31 5.66 14.04
CA LEU A 76 8.44 4.21 13.94
C LEU A 76 8.55 3.57 15.33
N LEU A 77 7.62 2.67 15.64
CA LEU A 77 7.66 1.82 16.83
C LEU A 77 8.77 0.75 16.71
N ASP A 78 9.01 0.28 15.49
CA ASP A 78 10.16 -0.54 15.14
C ASP A 78 11.01 0.16 14.06
N LYS A 79 12.20 0.61 14.48
CA LYS A 79 13.16 1.29 13.59
C LYS A 79 13.69 0.40 12.47
N THR A 80 13.55 -0.93 12.55
CA THR A 80 13.93 -1.80 11.44
C THR A 80 13.08 -1.58 10.19
N TYR A 81 11.95 -0.87 10.30
CA TYR A 81 11.09 -0.54 9.16
C TYR A 81 11.52 0.70 8.38
N GLU A 82 12.55 1.43 8.81
CA GLU A 82 13.08 2.56 8.04
C GLU A 82 13.46 2.13 6.61
N GLY A 83 12.89 2.79 5.61
CA GLY A 83 13.10 2.47 4.19
C GLY A 83 12.37 1.22 3.68
N LYS A 84 11.50 0.58 4.46
CA LYS A 84 10.70 -0.60 4.03
C LYS A 84 9.34 -0.19 3.46
N GLU A 85 8.77 -1.06 2.61
CA GLU A 85 7.37 -0.96 2.17
C GLU A 85 6.43 -1.22 3.36
N ILE A 86 5.47 -0.32 3.54
CA ILE A 86 4.43 -0.37 4.56
C ILE A 86 3.06 -0.06 3.94
N LEU A 87 2.00 -0.32 4.70
CA LEU A 87 0.66 0.18 4.42
C LEU A 87 0.38 1.37 5.34
N SER A 88 0.17 2.55 4.76
CA SER A 88 -0.32 3.72 5.49
C SER A 88 -1.85 3.69 5.50
N VAL A 89 -2.44 3.89 6.68
CA VAL A 89 -3.88 3.91 6.88
C VAL A 89 -4.28 5.26 7.45
N SER A 90 -5.18 5.96 6.76
CA SER A 90 -5.72 7.26 7.19
C SER A 90 -7.23 7.22 7.29
N PHE A 91 -7.78 8.06 8.15
CA PHE A 91 -9.22 8.25 8.33
C PHE A 91 -9.58 9.71 8.07
N GLU A 92 -10.81 9.96 7.63
CA GLU A 92 -11.30 11.34 7.48
C GLU A 92 -11.50 11.96 8.86
N ASP A 93 -11.08 13.21 9.03
CA ASP A 93 -11.24 13.95 10.27
C ASP A 93 -12.64 14.51 10.42
N LYS A 94 -13.11 14.61 11.68
CA LYS A 94 -14.28 15.42 12.01
C LYS A 94 -14.01 16.88 11.70
N GLU A 95 -15.06 17.61 11.33
CA GLU A 95 -14.98 19.05 11.20
C GLU A 95 -14.63 19.70 12.56
N ASN A 96 -13.78 20.73 12.52
CA ASN A 96 -13.41 21.56 13.68
C ASN A 96 -12.63 20.84 14.80
N VAL A 97 -11.90 19.76 14.49
CA VAL A 97 -10.92 19.19 15.43
C VAL A 97 -9.64 20.06 15.47
N LEU A 98 -9.03 20.16 16.64
CA LEU A 98 -7.77 20.90 16.83
C LEU A 98 -6.53 20.10 16.40
N VAL A 99 -6.65 18.77 16.40
CA VAL A 99 -5.62 17.81 16.00
C VAL A 99 -6.32 16.75 15.18
N GLY A 100 -5.83 16.51 13.97
CA GLY A 100 -6.36 15.49 13.07
C GLY A 100 -6.14 14.07 13.57
N THR A 101 -6.72 13.11 12.86
CA THR A 101 -6.55 11.69 13.12
C THR A 101 -5.17 11.25 12.62
N PRO A 102 -4.37 10.57 13.45
CA PRO A 102 -3.07 10.07 13.04
C PRO A 102 -3.15 9.11 11.86
N ILE A 103 -2.11 9.13 11.02
CA ILE A 103 -1.89 8.09 10.00
C ILE A 103 -1.18 6.91 10.66
N ILE A 104 -1.69 5.70 10.47
CA ILE A 104 -1.13 4.48 11.06
C ILE A 104 -0.36 3.67 10.02
N LEU A 105 0.79 3.12 10.41
CA LEU A 105 1.60 2.26 9.55
C LEU A 105 1.44 0.81 9.94
N VAL A 106 1.12 -0.03 8.97
CA VAL A 106 0.92 -1.47 9.13
C VAL A 106 1.88 -2.22 8.21
N ASP A 107 2.56 -3.24 8.75
CA ASP A 107 3.36 -4.15 7.94
C ASP A 107 2.44 -5.04 7.07
N PRO A 108 2.55 -5.02 5.73
CA PRO A 108 1.73 -5.85 4.86
C PRO A 108 1.94 -7.36 5.04
N GLY A 109 3.09 -7.80 5.59
CA GLY A 109 3.40 -9.22 5.78
C GLY A 109 2.79 -9.81 7.05
N THR A 110 2.85 -9.06 8.16
CA THR A 110 2.41 -9.52 9.49
C THR A 110 1.06 -8.94 9.90
N ASN A 111 0.66 -7.81 9.32
CA ASN A 111 -0.42 -6.94 9.78
C ASN A 111 -0.19 -6.35 11.18
N GLU A 112 1.07 -6.16 11.59
CA GLU A 112 1.40 -5.47 12.83
C GLU A 112 1.51 -3.97 12.62
N VAL A 113 1.13 -3.17 13.63
CA VAL A 113 1.34 -1.72 13.60
C VAL A 113 2.81 -1.43 13.91
N VAL A 114 3.49 -0.78 12.97
CA VAL A 114 4.94 -0.53 13.03
C VAL A 114 5.30 0.94 13.24
N GLY A 115 4.31 1.82 13.20
CA GLY A 115 4.50 3.26 13.38
C GLY A 115 3.23 4.07 13.18
N TYR A 116 3.36 5.38 13.33
CA TYR A 116 2.31 6.34 13.04
C TYR A 116 2.89 7.71 12.69
N MET A 117 2.08 8.58 12.11
CA MET A 117 2.34 10.02 12.02
C MET A 117 1.20 10.73 12.73
N ALA A 118 1.53 11.57 13.72
CA ALA A 118 0.53 12.34 14.45
C ALA A 118 -0.29 13.22 13.49
N GLY A 119 -1.56 13.44 13.83
CA GLY A 119 -2.38 14.40 13.09
C GLY A 119 -1.87 15.83 13.25
N GLU A 120 -2.05 16.64 12.22
CA GLU A 120 -1.78 18.08 12.23
C GLU A 120 -2.94 18.88 12.84
#